data_AF-A0A8T5QVY6-F1
#
_entry.id   AF-A0A8T5QVY6-F1
#
_cell.length_a   1.000
_cell.length_b   1.000
_cell.length_c   1.000
_cell.angle_alpha   90.00
_cell.angle_beta   90.00
_cell.angle_gamma   90.00
#
_symmetry.space_group_name_H-M   'P 1'
#
loop_
_entity.id
_entity.type
_entity.pdbx_description
1 polymer ?
#
loop_
_entity_poly.entity_id
_entity_poly.type
_entity_poly.pdbx_seq_one_letter_code
_entity_poly.pdbx_strand_id
1 'polypeptide(L)'
;MKDLEKRMYFCVPYNISPIQQAIQAGHAALEYAHKYKDNEEYIDFIENWKTWIILNGGTTNSKLDENANNYLGTLNQLESSIIQFNFEVKRTKDENQEINFSTFWEPDLNDALTAVCFVCDERVFNYTDYPDIDIFIKEGDGAYNKNLWFETFKNGPWTLENAEEQFPSLYKEWEEFLGGPKNVFLRYLLKNKKLA
;
A
#
# COMPACT_ATOMS: atom_id res chain seq x y z
N MET A 1 13.05 17.34 -12.69
CA MET A 1 12.50 16.46 -11.63
C MET A 1 12.89 15.05 -12.03
N LYS A 2 13.38 14.21 -11.10
CA LYS A 2 13.64 12.80 -11.40
C LYS A 2 12.28 12.12 -11.51
N ASP A 3 12.01 11.42 -12.60
CA ASP A 3 10.80 10.60 -12.70
C ASP A 3 10.91 9.47 -11.67
N LEU A 4 9.95 9.41 -10.76
CA LEU A 4 9.93 8.43 -9.68
C LEU A 4 9.60 7.05 -10.25
N GLU A 5 10.43 6.05 -9.96
CA GLU A 5 10.21 4.66 -10.40
C GLU A 5 8.85 4.16 -9.93
N LYS A 6 8.06 3.56 -10.84
CA LYS A 6 6.74 3.00 -10.52
C LYS A 6 6.71 1.49 -10.62
N ARG A 7 5.89 0.88 -9.77
CA ARG A 7 5.58 -0.56 -9.80
C ARG A 7 4.09 -0.77 -9.66
N MET A 8 3.56 -1.74 -10.38
CA MET A 8 2.20 -2.24 -10.18
C MET A 8 2.26 -3.47 -9.29
N TYR A 9 1.58 -3.41 -8.15
CA TYR A 9 1.51 -4.48 -7.18
C TYR A 9 0.19 -5.23 -7.31
N PHE A 10 0.24 -6.55 -7.25
CA PHE A 10 -0.91 -7.44 -7.30
C PHE A 10 -0.94 -8.29 -6.03
N CYS A 11 -2.02 -8.23 -5.26
CA CYS A 11 -2.24 -9.14 -4.15
C CYS A 11 -3.22 -10.23 -4.59
N VAL A 12 -2.77 -11.49 -4.56
CA VAL A 12 -3.54 -12.66 -5.02
C VAL A 12 -3.62 -13.74 -3.94
N PRO A 13 -4.61 -14.65 -3.97
CA PRO A 13 -4.69 -15.74 -3.00
C PRO A 13 -3.46 -16.65 -3.05
N TYR A 14 -2.97 -17.09 -1.89
CA TYR A 14 -1.78 -17.98 -1.82
C TYR A 14 -2.08 -19.42 -2.23
N ASN A 15 -3.34 -19.82 -2.20
CA ASN A 15 -3.78 -21.21 -2.35
C ASN A 15 -4.07 -21.62 -3.80
N ILE A 16 -3.81 -20.73 -4.77
CA ILE A 16 -3.92 -21.02 -6.22
C ILE A 16 -2.52 -21.20 -6.82
N SER A 17 -2.44 -21.92 -7.95
CA SER A 17 -1.15 -22.19 -8.60
C SER A 17 -0.47 -20.90 -9.11
N PRO A 18 0.86 -20.86 -9.26
CA PRO A 18 1.56 -19.67 -9.78
C PRO A 18 1.05 -19.20 -11.15
N ILE A 19 0.65 -20.14 -12.02
CA ILE A 19 0.04 -19.81 -13.31
C ILE A 19 -1.29 -19.10 -13.10
N GLN A 20 -2.14 -19.60 -12.21
CA GLN A 20 -3.40 -18.94 -11.88
C GLN A 20 -3.16 -17.57 -11.24
N GLN A 21 -2.22 -17.44 -10.29
CA GLN A 21 -1.85 -16.15 -9.71
C GLN A 21 -1.52 -15.10 -10.78
N ALA A 22 -0.72 -15.47 -11.78
CA ALA A 22 -0.37 -14.59 -12.90
C ALA A 22 -1.59 -14.24 -13.77
N ILE A 23 -2.47 -15.19 -14.04
CA ILE A 23 -3.71 -14.97 -14.79
C ILE A 23 -4.63 -13.98 -14.05
N GLN A 24 -4.84 -14.19 -12.75
CA GLN A 24 -5.69 -13.32 -11.93
C GLN A 24 -5.10 -11.90 -11.81
N ALA A 25 -3.78 -11.79 -11.66
CA ALA A 25 -3.08 -10.51 -11.74
C ALA A 25 -3.30 -9.82 -13.11
N GLY A 26 -3.18 -10.57 -14.21
CA GLY A 26 -3.45 -10.08 -15.56
C GLY A 26 -4.87 -9.53 -15.73
N HIS A 27 -5.88 -10.22 -15.20
CA HIS A 27 -7.26 -9.73 -15.21
C HIS A 27 -7.41 -8.42 -14.43
N ALA A 28 -6.88 -8.33 -13.21
CA ALA A 28 -6.91 -7.09 -12.44
C ALA A 28 -6.18 -5.93 -13.15
N ALA A 29 -5.08 -6.21 -13.87
CA ALA A 29 -4.39 -5.20 -14.67
C ALA A 29 -5.26 -4.68 -15.82
N LEU A 30 -6.05 -5.54 -16.46
CA LEU A 30 -7.00 -5.13 -17.51
C LEU A 30 -8.13 -4.26 -16.94
N GLU A 31 -8.65 -4.61 -15.76
CA GLU A 31 -9.63 -3.78 -15.04
C GLU A 31 -9.03 -2.42 -14.66
N TYR A 32 -7.77 -2.40 -14.21
CA TYR A 32 -7.03 -1.18 -13.92
C TYR A 32 -6.92 -0.31 -15.17
N ALA A 33 -6.49 -0.90 -16.28
CA ALA A 33 -6.35 -0.24 -17.56
C ALA A 33 -7.68 0.35 -18.04
N HIS A 34 -8.76 -0.42 -17.97
CA HIS A 34 -10.09 0.06 -18.36
C HIS A 34 -10.51 1.29 -17.53
N LYS A 35 -10.30 1.23 -16.21
CA LYS A 35 -10.72 2.29 -15.28
C LYS A 35 -9.85 3.55 -15.35
N TYR A 36 -8.55 3.39 -15.61
CA TYR A 36 -7.55 4.45 -15.46
C TYR A 36 -6.77 4.76 -16.74
N LYS A 37 -7.24 4.34 -17.92
CA LYS A 37 -6.57 4.56 -19.22
C LYS A 37 -6.13 6.01 -19.50
N ASP A 38 -6.88 6.99 -19.00
CA ASP A 38 -6.63 8.42 -19.22
C ASP A 38 -5.92 9.09 -18.02
N ASN A 39 -5.56 8.31 -17.00
CA ASN A 39 -4.88 8.83 -15.80
C ASN A 39 -3.37 8.97 -16.04
N GLU A 40 -2.80 10.12 -15.65
CA GLU A 40 -1.38 10.43 -15.87
C GLU A 40 -0.42 9.44 -15.16
N GLU A 41 -0.73 8.98 -13.94
CA GLU A 41 0.09 8.01 -13.21
C GLU A 41 0.10 6.65 -13.94
N TYR A 42 -1.04 6.25 -14.50
CA TYR A 42 -1.15 5.03 -15.29
C TYR A 42 -0.41 5.16 -16.63
N ILE A 43 -0.57 6.27 -17.34
CA ILE A 43 0.13 6.54 -18.61
C ILE A 43 1.64 6.50 -18.39
N ASP A 44 2.16 7.18 -17.36
CA ASP A 44 3.58 7.14 -17.04
C ASP A 44 4.06 5.72 -16.69
N PHE A 45 3.27 4.96 -15.91
CA PHE A 45 3.58 3.56 -15.61
C PHE A 45 3.76 2.71 -16.88
N ILE A 46 2.81 2.80 -17.83
CA ILE A 46 2.87 2.01 -19.05
C ILE A 46 3.90 2.52 -20.05
N GLU A 47 4.28 3.80 -20.03
CA GLU A 47 5.29 4.34 -20.93
C GLU A 47 6.71 4.09 -20.43
N ASN A 48 6.96 4.21 -19.12
CA ASN A 48 8.31 4.28 -18.58
C ASN A 48 8.73 3.10 -17.69
N TRP A 49 7.81 2.43 -16.99
CA TRP A 49 8.19 1.50 -15.91
C TRP A 49 7.81 0.04 -16.13
N LYS A 50 6.53 -0.25 -16.40
CA LYS A 50 5.99 -1.59 -16.73
C LYS A 50 6.39 -2.75 -15.78
N THR A 51 6.82 -2.45 -14.55
CA THR A 51 7.25 -3.48 -13.58
C THR A 51 6.06 -4.00 -12.78
N TRP A 52 5.87 -5.33 -12.79
CA TRP A 52 4.81 -6.02 -12.06
C TRP A 52 5.37 -6.81 -10.87
N ILE A 53 4.77 -6.65 -9.70
CA ILE A 53 5.11 -7.41 -8.50
C ILE A 53 3.87 -8.16 -8.01
N ILE A 54 3.92 -9.49 -8.04
CA ILE A 54 2.82 -10.34 -7.56
C ILE A 54 3.14 -10.80 -6.13
N LEU A 55 2.22 -10.52 -5.22
CA LEU A 55 2.33 -10.71 -3.79
C LEU A 55 1.23 -11.62 -3.26
N ASN A 56 1.55 -12.31 -2.18
CA ASN A 56 0.61 -13.08 -1.40
C ASN A 56 -0.37 -12.14 -0.66
N GLY A 57 -1.62 -12.12 -1.11
CA GLY A 57 -2.75 -11.42 -0.50
C GLY A 57 -3.45 -12.22 0.61
N GLY A 58 -3.10 -13.49 0.78
CA GLY A 58 -3.62 -14.43 1.76
C GLY A 58 -4.86 -15.17 1.27
N THR A 59 -5.98 -15.09 1.98
CA THR A 59 -7.22 -15.84 1.68
C THR A 59 -8.33 -14.95 1.14
N THR A 60 -9.23 -15.56 0.37
CA THR A 60 -10.48 -14.95 -0.09
C THR A 60 -11.67 -15.54 0.67
N ASN A 61 -12.46 -14.69 1.32
CA ASN A 61 -13.69 -15.04 2.02
C ASN A 61 -14.47 -13.76 2.35
N SER A 62 -15.61 -13.60 1.68
CA SER A 62 -16.50 -12.43 1.81
C SER A 62 -17.43 -12.48 3.02
N LYS A 63 -17.37 -13.52 3.85
CA LYS A 63 -18.10 -13.55 5.12
C LYS A 63 -17.42 -12.64 6.14
N LEU A 64 -18.22 -11.98 6.96
CA LEU A 64 -17.72 -11.22 8.10
C LEU A 64 -17.41 -12.13 9.30
N ASP A 65 -16.55 -11.65 10.18
CA ASP A 65 -16.30 -12.23 11.50
C ASP A 65 -17.56 -12.19 12.39
N GLU A 66 -17.48 -12.84 13.54
CA GLU A 66 -18.60 -12.94 14.49
C GLU A 66 -19.10 -11.57 14.98
N ASN A 67 -18.24 -10.56 14.95
CA ASN A 67 -18.55 -9.20 15.39
C ASN A 67 -19.04 -8.30 14.23
N ALA A 68 -19.15 -8.85 13.02
CA ALA A 68 -19.46 -8.11 11.80
C ALA A 68 -18.52 -6.93 11.50
N ASN A 69 -17.28 -6.98 11.99
CA ASN A 69 -16.32 -5.88 11.88
C ASN A 69 -15.35 -6.05 10.70
N ASN A 70 -14.92 -7.28 10.42
CA ASN A 70 -13.95 -7.56 9.37
C ASN A 70 -14.35 -8.76 8.52
N TYR A 71 -13.93 -8.76 7.25
CA TYR A 71 -13.99 -9.97 6.43
C TYR A 71 -13.09 -11.07 6.99
N LEU A 72 -13.47 -12.33 6.82
CA LEU A 72 -12.61 -13.46 7.19
C LEU A 72 -11.43 -13.65 6.23
N GLY A 73 -11.56 -13.19 4.98
CA GLY A 73 -10.51 -13.26 3.97
C GLY A 73 -9.56 -12.07 4.08
N THR A 74 -8.26 -12.34 4.23
CA THR A 74 -7.26 -11.26 4.34
C THR A 74 -7.12 -10.43 3.05
N LEU A 75 -7.44 -11.00 1.88
CA LEU A 75 -7.48 -10.25 0.63
C LEU A 75 -8.68 -9.30 0.58
N ASN A 76 -9.84 -9.72 1.10
CA ASN A 76 -11.02 -8.86 1.25
C ASN A 76 -10.79 -7.76 2.28
N GLN A 77 -10.07 -8.06 3.37
CA GLN A 77 -9.64 -7.04 4.33
C GLN A 77 -8.70 -6.00 3.67
N LEU A 78 -7.76 -6.46 2.82
CA LEU A 78 -6.87 -5.56 2.07
C LEU A 78 -7.65 -4.62 1.15
N GLU A 79 -8.56 -5.16 0.34
CA GLU A 79 -9.46 -4.34 -0.49
C GLU A 79 -10.23 -3.32 0.36
N SER A 80 -10.82 -3.78 1.47
CA SER A 80 -11.58 -2.93 2.38
C SER A 80 -10.75 -1.81 2.97
N SER A 81 -9.48 -2.07 3.31
CA SER A 81 -8.58 -1.05 3.84
C SER A 81 -8.29 0.07 2.84
N ILE A 82 -8.12 -0.27 1.55
CA ILE A 82 -7.93 0.72 0.48
C ILE A 82 -9.22 1.54 0.29
N ILE A 83 -10.38 0.88 0.30
CA ILE A 83 -11.69 1.56 0.19
C ILE A 83 -11.90 2.53 1.36
N GLN A 84 -11.63 2.11 2.58
CA GLN A 84 -11.74 2.95 3.79
C GLN A 84 -10.78 4.14 3.71
N PHE A 85 -9.53 3.92 3.31
CA PHE A 85 -8.56 4.99 3.11
C PHE A 85 -9.07 6.02 2.09
N ASN A 86 -9.52 5.57 0.91
CA ASN A 86 -10.06 6.45 -0.13
C ASN A 86 -11.32 7.20 0.34
N PHE A 87 -12.15 6.57 1.16
CA PHE A 87 -13.32 7.24 1.76
C PHE A 87 -12.90 8.40 2.66
N GLU A 88 -11.90 8.22 3.52
CA GLU A 88 -11.39 9.28 4.40
C GLU A 88 -10.68 10.39 3.59
N VAL A 89 -9.88 10.05 2.57
CA VAL A 89 -9.28 11.03 1.66
C VAL A 89 -10.34 11.93 1.01
N LYS A 90 -11.45 11.37 0.54
CA LYS A 90 -12.55 12.16 -0.06
C LYS A 90 -13.15 13.18 0.89
N ARG A 91 -13.10 12.94 2.20
CA ARG A 91 -13.57 13.90 3.21
C ARG A 91 -12.62 15.09 3.36
N THR A 92 -11.32 14.88 3.09
CA THR A 92 -10.29 15.94 3.10
C THR A 92 -10.29 16.83 1.85
N LYS A 93 -10.93 16.36 0.75
CA LYS A 93 -10.96 17.01 -0.58
C LYS A 93 -9.61 17.10 -1.31
N ASP A 94 -8.59 16.35 -0.87
CA ASP A 94 -7.34 16.20 -1.61
C ASP A 94 -7.39 14.92 -2.47
N GLU A 95 -8.00 15.02 -3.65
CA GLU A 95 -8.17 13.88 -4.57
C GLU A 95 -6.84 13.29 -5.05
N ASN A 96 -5.73 14.04 -4.96
CA ASN A 96 -4.41 13.55 -5.35
C ASN A 96 -3.88 12.44 -4.42
N GLN A 97 -4.46 12.32 -3.22
CA GLN A 97 -4.14 11.28 -2.26
C GLN A 97 -5.01 10.02 -2.44
N GLU A 98 -6.01 10.01 -3.33
CA GLU A 98 -6.81 8.80 -3.58
C GLU A 98 -5.92 7.70 -4.20
N ILE A 99 -6.07 6.48 -3.71
CA ILE A 99 -5.40 5.31 -4.29
C ILE A 99 -6.21 4.84 -5.49
N ASN A 100 -5.61 4.93 -6.67
CA ASN A 100 -6.13 4.25 -7.84
C ASN A 100 -5.87 2.75 -7.70
N PHE A 101 -6.94 1.96 -7.69
CA PHE A 101 -6.88 0.50 -7.60
C PHE A 101 -8.02 -0.16 -8.38
N SER A 102 -7.80 -1.41 -8.75
CA SER A 102 -8.80 -2.31 -9.33
C SER A 102 -8.78 -3.64 -8.61
N THR A 103 -9.86 -4.39 -8.78
CA THR A 103 -10.00 -5.75 -8.29
C THR A 103 -10.48 -6.66 -9.41
N PHE A 104 -10.22 -7.94 -9.27
CA PHE A 104 -10.81 -8.96 -10.12
C PHE A 104 -11.51 -10.02 -9.26
N TRP A 105 -12.74 -10.30 -9.66
CA TRP A 105 -13.62 -11.28 -9.04
C TRP A 105 -13.84 -12.40 -10.06
N GLU A 106 -13.32 -13.58 -9.76
CA GLU A 106 -13.32 -14.72 -10.70
C GLU A 106 -14.69 -15.43 -10.68
N PRO A 107 -15.48 -15.34 -11.76
CA PRO A 107 -16.81 -15.94 -11.81
C PRO A 107 -16.75 -17.47 -11.69
N ASP A 108 -15.70 -18.10 -12.24
CA ASP A 108 -15.52 -19.55 -12.20
C ASP A 108 -15.10 -20.06 -10.80
N LEU A 109 -14.78 -19.15 -9.87
CA LEU A 109 -14.41 -19.45 -8.49
C LEU A 109 -15.47 -18.96 -7.50
N ASN A 110 -16.76 -19.12 -7.84
CA ASN A 110 -17.91 -18.67 -7.04
C ASN A 110 -17.86 -17.16 -6.73
N ASP A 111 -17.54 -16.35 -7.75
CA ASP A 111 -17.39 -14.90 -7.61
C ASP A 111 -16.45 -14.54 -6.44
N ALA A 112 -15.30 -15.21 -6.36
CA ALA A 112 -14.31 -14.94 -5.33
C ALA A 112 -13.40 -13.79 -5.76
N LEU A 113 -13.05 -12.92 -4.81
CA LEU A 113 -12.00 -11.92 -5.01
C LEU A 113 -10.66 -12.66 -5.20
N THR A 114 -10.05 -12.50 -6.36
CA THR A 114 -8.83 -13.24 -6.76
C THR A 114 -7.64 -12.34 -7.07
N ALA A 115 -7.85 -11.04 -7.23
CA ALA A 115 -6.77 -10.09 -7.32
C ALA A 115 -7.20 -8.69 -6.87
N VAL A 116 -6.28 -7.97 -6.22
CA VAL A 116 -6.36 -6.53 -5.96
C VAL A 116 -5.07 -5.92 -6.50
N CYS A 117 -5.14 -4.87 -7.32
CA CYS A 117 -3.93 -4.21 -7.80
C CYS A 117 -3.98 -2.68 -7.78
N PHE A 118 -2.80 -2.08 -7.61
CA PHE A 118 -2.58 -0.64 -7.58
C PHE A 118 -1.16 -0.32 -8.08
N VAL A 119 -0.96 0.93 -8.49
CA VAL A 119 0.37 1.48 -8.85
C VAL A 119 0.87 2.34 -7.71
N CYS A 120 2.17 2.28 -7.44
CA CYS A 120 2.84 3.21 -6.53
C CYS A 120 4.25 3.56 -7.02
N ASP A 121 4.77 4.68 -6.52
CA ASP A 121 6.11 5.14 -6.84
C ASP A 121 7.16 4.71 -5.80
N GLU A 122 8.45 4.95 -6.10
CA GLU A 122 9.60 4.48 -5.31
C GLU A 122 9.59 4.91 -3.85
N ARG A 123 8.88 5.98 -3.48
CA ARG A 123 8.70 6.39 -2.08
C ARG A 123 8.04 5.30 -1.25
N VAL A 124 7.29 4.40 -1.87
CA VAL A 124 6.63 3.28 -1.19
C VAL A 124 7.57 2.10 -0.94
N PHE A 125 8.49 1.80 -1.85
CA PHE A 125 9.26 0.54 -1.84
C PHE A 125 10.78 0.67 -1.77
N ASN A 126 11.34 1.87 -1.98
CA ASN A 126 12.77 2.14 -1.85
C ASN A 126 13.08 2.65 -0.44
N TYR A 127 13.39 1.71 0.47
CA TYR A 127 13.70 2.00 1.87
C TYR A 127 15.07 2.65 2.09
N THR A 128 15.92 2.68 1.06
CA THR A 128 17.25 3.31 1.12
C THR A 128 17.14 4.81 0.94
N ASP A 129 16.45 5.26 -0.11
CA ASP A 129 16.28 6.69 -0.38
C ASP A 129 15.11 7.28 0.42
N TYR A 130 14.13 6.44 0.78
CA TYR A 130 12.96 6.81 1.56
C TYR A 130 12.89 5.93 2.82
N PRO A 131 13.63 6.28 3.88
CA PRO A 131 13.65 5.48 5.10
C PRO A 131 12.29 5.43 5.81
N ASP A 132 12.10 4.38 6.60
CA ASP A 132 11.00 4.33 7.58
C ASP A 132 11.18 5.42 8.64
N ILE A 133 10.07 5.80 9.29
CA ILE A 133 10.02 6.93 10.21
C ILE A 133 11.04 6.85 11.36
N ASP A 134 11.36 5.66 11.84
CA ASP A 134 12.35 5.46 12.92
C ASP A 134 13.77 5.81 12.49
N ILE A 135 14.13 5.51 11.24
CA ILE A 135 15.41 5.89 10.62
C ILE A 135 15.38 7.37 10.23
N PHE A 136 14.27 7.86 9.67
CA PHE A 136 14.10 9.27 9.33
C PHE A 136 14.28 10.18 10.56
N ILE A 137 13.63 9.84 11.68
CA ILE A 137 13.78 10.57 12.96
C ILE A 137 15.21 10.49 13.49
N LYS A 138 15.90 9.35 13.28
CA LYS A 138 17.29 9.18 13.70
C LYS A 138 18.27 10.04 12.91
N GLU A 139 18.01 10.23 11.62
CA GLU A 139 18.93 10.85 10.65
C GLU A 139 18.60 12.30 10.29
N GLY A 140 17.39 12.78 10.57
CA GLY A 140 16.97 14.17 10.34
C GLY A 140 17.83 15.22 11.06
N ASP A 141 17.90 16.42 10.48
CA ASP A 141 18.83 17.54 10.77
C ASP A 141 18.78 18.11 12.20
N GLY A 142 17.91 17.54 13.03
CA GLY A 142 17.91 17.72 14.46
C GLY A 142 17.54 16.38 15.06
N ALA A 143 18.52 15.49 15.25
CA ALA A 143 18.44 14.55 16.34
C ALA A 143 18.09 15.37 17.57
N TYR A 144 16.82 15.35 17.96
CA TYR A 144 16.44 15.36 19.35
C TYR A 144 17.27 14.24 19.95
N ASN A 145 18.47 14.61 20.40
CA ASN A 145 19.51 13.86 21.07
C ASN A 145 19.58 12.37 20.69
N LYS A 146 20.72 11.84 20.22
CA LYS A 146 20.93 10.38 20.15
C LYS A 146 20.45 9.66 21.41
N ASN A 147 20.55 10.31 22.58
CA ASN A 147 20.00 9.83 23.84
C ASN A 147 18.46 9.78 23.89
N LEU A 148 17.72 10.75 23.33
CA LEU A 148 16.26 10.64 23.18
C LEU A 148 15.90 9.51 22.24
N TRP A 149 16.62 9.33 21.12
CA TRP A 149 16.41 8.15 20.27
C TRP A 149 16.67 6.84 21.04
N PHE A 150 17.74 6.76 21.85
CA PHE A 150 17.97 5.58 22.68
C PHE A 150 16.96 5.42 23.83
N GLU A 151 16.45 6.50 24.44
CA GLU A 151 15.48 6.44 25.54
C GLU A 151 14.06 6.13 25.04
N THR A 152 13.70 6.69 23.89
CA THR A 152 12.37 6.56 23.26
C THR A 152 12.23 5.25 22.47
N PHE A 153 13.28 4.75 21.82
CA PHE A 153 13.19 3.60 20.91
C PHE A 153 13.71 2.26 21.49
N LYS A 154 14.35 2.25 22.66
CA LYS A 154 14.91 1.02 23.27
C LYS A 154 13.86 0.08 23.89
N ASN A 155 12.64 0.55 24.17
CA ASN A 155 11.72 -0.10 25.11
C ASN A 155 10.40 -0.64 24.53
N GLY A 156 10.16 -0.66 23.21
CA GLY A 156 8.90 -1.27 22.71
C GLY A 156 8.78 -1.39 21.19
N PRO A 157 7.82 -2.19 20.69
CA PRO A 157 7.48 -2.24 19.27
C PRO A 157 6.85 -0.91 18.84
N TRP A 158 7.35 -0.34 17.74
CA TRP A 158 6.85 0.91 17.19
C TRP A 158 5.72 0.69 16.19
N THR A 159 4.61 1.39 16.38
CA THR A 159 3.51 1.54 15.42
C THR A 159 3.54 2.96 14.84
N LEU A 160 2.89 3.16 13.69
CA LEU A 160 2.70 4.50 13.11
C LEU A 160 2.01 5.46 14.10
N GLU A 161 0.96 4.98 14.76
CA GLU A 161 0.17 5.72 15.74
C GLU A 161 1.06 6.28 16.87
N ASN A 162 1.95 5.46 17.42
CA ASN A 162 2.86 5.91 18.47
C ASN A 162 3.83 7.01 17.99
N ALA A 163 4.23 7.01 16.71
CA ALA A 163 5.12 8.02 16.15
C ALA A 163 4.40 9.33 15.85
N GLU A 164 3.17 9.26 15.35
CA GLU A 164 2.33 10.44 15.14
C GLU A 164 2.02 11.14 16.46
N GLU A 165 1.67 10.40 17.51
CA GLU A 165 1.36 10.96 18.83
C GLU A 165 2.58 11.59 19.52
N GLN A 166 3.73 10.89 19.49
CA GLN A 166 4.93 11.34 20.22
C GLN A 166 5.72 12.42 19.48
N PHE A 167 5.69 12.41 18.15
CA PHE A 167 6.48 13.31 17.31
C PHE A 167 5.66 13.89 16.14
N PRO A 168 4.53 14.58 16.40
CA PRO A 168 3.58 14.99 15.36
C PRO A 168 4.20 15.86 14.26
N SER A 169 5.10 16.78 14.62
CA SER A 169 5.78 17.64 13.64
C SER A 169 6.72 16.85 12.72
N LEU A 170 7.49 15.90 13.27
CA LEU A 170 8.41 15.07 12.49
C LEU A 170 7.67 14.03 11.67
N TYR A 171 6.58 13.47 12.21
CA TYR A 171 5.69 12.59 11.47
C TYR A 171 5.14 13.30 10.23
N LYS A 172 4.67 14.53 10.39
CA LYS A 172 4.17 15.33 9.28
C LYS A 172 5.26 15.64 8.24
N GLU A 173 6.46 16.00 8.68
CA GLU A 173 7.60 16.23 7.78
C GLU A 173 7.97 14.95 6.99
N TRP A 174 7.99 13.80 7.66
CA TRP A 174 8.24 12.51 7.03
C TRP A 174 7.13 12.10 6.07
N GLU A 175 5.86 12.34 6.42
CA GLU A 175 4.71 12.09 5.55
C GLU A 175 4.80 12.95 4.29
N GLU A 176 5.09 14.24 4.43
CA GLU A 176 5.31 15.16 3.30
C GLU A 176 6.50 14.70 2.43
N PHE A 177 7.59 14.26 3.05
CA PHE A 177 8.76 13.69 2.37
C PHE A 177 8.42 12.42 1.57
N LEU A 178 7.54 11.57 2.10
CA LEU A 178 7.03 10.39 1.38
C LEU A 178 6.00 10.71 0.30
N GLY A 179 5.56 11.97 0.16
CA GLY A 179 4.57 12.37 -0.83
C GLY A 179 3.12 12.29 -0.36
N GLY A 180 2.91 12.24 0.96
CA GLY A 180 1.60 12.31 1.59
C GLY A 180 1.10 10.97 2.14
N PRO A 181 -0.11 10.99 2.76
CA PRO A 181 -0.68 9.85 3.45
C PRO A 181 -0.90 8.63 2.54
N LYS A 182 -1.11 8.84 1.23
CA LYS A 182 -1.23 7.75 0.24
C LYS A 182 -0.03 6.81 0.27
N ASN A 183 1.17 7.40 0.23
CA ASN A 183 2.41 6.63 0.16
C ASN A 183 2.77 6.00 1.50
N VAL A 184 2.45 6.67 2.62
CA VAL A 184 2.56 6.08 3.97
C VAL A 184 1.67 4.84 4.08
N PHE A 185 0.40 4.95 3.70
CA PHE A 185 -0.54 3.84 3.74
C PHE A 185 -0.07 2.65 2.89
N LEU A 186 0.27 2.88 1.61
CA LEU A 186 0.70 1.82 0.70
C LEU A 186 2.01 1.16 1.16
N ARG A 187 2.94 1.92 1.75
CA ARG A 187 4.18 1.38 2.31
C ARG A 187 3.91 0.36 3.41
N TYR A 188 3.00 0.69 4.33
CA TYR A 188 2.67 -0.21 5.44
C TYR A 188 1.77 -1.36 5.01
N LEU A 189 0.92 -1.15 3.99
CA LEU A 189 0.16 -2.22 3.34
C LEU A 189 1.09 -3.30 2.76
N LEU A 190 2.25 -2.89 2.22
CA LEU A 190 3.23 -3.77 1.57
C LEU A 190 4.28 -4.35 2.54
N LYS A 191 4.60 -3.68 3.65
CA LYS A 191 5.76 -3.96 4.54
C LYS A 191 5.95 -5.43 4.95
N ASN A 192 4.87 -6.19 5.09
CA ASN A 192 4.91 -7.61 5.52
C ASN A 192 4.44 -8.60 4.45
N LYS A 193 4.23 -8.14 3.21
CA LYS A 193 3.82 -9.01 2.11
C LYS A 193 5.01 -9.77 1.56
N LYS A 194 4.75 -11.00 1.10
CA LYS A 194 5.74 -11.87 0.45
C LYS A 194 5.39 -12.01 -1.03
N LEU A 195 6.39 -12.31 -1.85
CA LEU A 195 6.16 -12.73 -3.24
C LEU A 195 5.23 -13.96 -3.25
N ALA A 196 4.31 -13.99 -4.21
CA ALA A 196 3.32 -15.04 -4.37
C ALA A 196 3.89 -16.35 -4.92
#